data_AF-A0A930Z001-F1
#
_entry.id   AF-A0A930Z001-F1
#
_cell.length_a   1.000
_cell.length_b   1.000
_cell.length_c   1.000
_cell.angle_alpha   90.00
_cell.angle_beta   90.00
_cell.angle_gamma   90.00
#
_symmetry.space_group_name_H-M   'P 1'
#
loop_
_entity.id
_entity.type
_entity.pdbx_description
1 polymer ?
#
loop_
_entity_poly.entity_id
_entity_poly.type
_entity_poly.pdbx_seq_one_letter_code
_entity_poly.pdbx_strand_id
1 'polypeptide(L)'
;MTSSQVRPDENPGVFDDSSQAERPVGGTGRFRIYLGAAPEVGKTYAMLNEGRRRKQRGADVAIGFVECHGRQRTEDLIADVEVIPRPGPLLPHRQPDGAERVGAPLPRPRDRRPAP
;
A
#
# COMPACT_ATOMS: atom_id res chain seq x y z
N MET A 1 17.37 20.25 -18.34
CA MET A 1 18.12 19.06 -17.90
C MET A 1 18.17 19.08 -16.37
N THR A 2 17.15 18.55 -15.68
CA THR A 2 17.15 18.43 -14.23
C THR A 2 17.16 16.94 -13.88
N SER A 3 18.31 16.51 -13.37
CA SER A 3 18.60 15.14 -12.97
C SER A 3 17.78 14.79 -11.73
N SER A 4 16.89 13.81 -11.85
CA SER A 4 16.18 13.23 -10.71
C SER A 4 17.17 12.34 -9.95
N GLN A 5 17.70 12.86 -8.84
CA GLN A 5 18.53 12.05 -7.94
C GLN A 5 17.63 11.08 -7.17
N VAL A 6 17.81 9.80 -7.48
CA VAL A 6 17.21 8.66 -6.78
C VAL A 6 17.63 8.69 -5.31
N ARG A 7 16.65 8.64 -4.39
CA ARG A 7 16.91 8.69 -2.94
C ARG A 7 17.34 7.30 -2.44
N PRO A 8 18.23 7.23 -1.43
CA PRO A 8 18.83 5.96 -0.99
C PRO A 8 17.86 4.94 -0.35
N ASP A 9 16.59 5.29 -0.13
CA ASP A 9 15.54 4.35 0.29
C ASP A 9 14.68 3.80 -0.87
N GLU A 10 14.92 4.25 -2.12
CA GLU A 10 14.25 3.71 -3.29
C GLU A 10 14.73 2.29 -3.55
N ASN A 11 13.77 1.36 -3.50
CA ASN A 11 14.00 0.00 -3.93
C ASN A 11 14.11 -0.01 -5.47
N PRO A 12 15.26 -0.42 -6.04
CA PRO A 12 15.53 -0.30 -7.48
C PRO A 12 14.58 -1.10 -8.38
N GLY A 13 13.74 -1.97 -7.81
CA GLY A 13 12.72 -2.75 -8.54
C GLY A 13 11.33 -2.12 -8.59
N VAL A 14 11.09 -0.96 -7.97
CA VAL A 14 9.78 -0.30 -7.93
C VAL A 14 9.83 1.01 -8.72
N PHE A 15 9.06 1.07 -9.81
CA PHE A 15 8.88 2.30 -10.58
C PHE A 15 7.68 3.07 -10.02
N ASP A 16 7.90 4.32 -9.60
CA ASP A 16 6.86 5.28 -9.20
C ASP A 16 6.67 6.29 -10.33
N ASP A 17 5.68 6.06 -11.21
CA ASP A 17 5.31 7.01 -12.27
C ASP A 17 4.40 8.11 -11.70
N SER A 18 4.95 8.90 -10.78
CA SER A 18 4.27 10.08 -10.21
C SER A 18 4.44 11.34 -11.05
N SER A 19 5.23 11.30 -12.12
CA SER A 19 5.50 12.48 -12.94
C SER A 19 4.37 12.72 -13.94
N GLN A 20 3.72 13.88 -13.84
CA GLN A 20 2.76 14.47 -14.78
C GLN A 20 1.26 14.19 -14.55
N ALA A 21 0.75 14.48 -13.35
CA ALA A 21 -0.64 14.91 -13.17
C ALA A 21 -0.70 16.19 -12.33
N GLU A 22 0.09 17.19 -12.71
CA GLU A 22 0.06 18.54 -12.12
C GLU A 22 -0.97 19.43 -12.80
N ARG A 23 -2.26 19.08 -12.64
CA ARG A 23 -3.36 20.04 -12.44
C ARG A 23 -4.48 19.33 -11.68
N PRO A 24 -4.87 19.77 -10.48
CA PRO A 24 -6.08 19.23 -9.87
C PRO A 24 -7.26 19.68 -10.73
N VAL A 25 -7.83 18.76 -11.49
CA VAL A 25 -9.25 18.86 -11.88
C VAL A 25 -10.01 18.69 -10.58
N GLY A 26 -10.46 19.82 -10.02
CA GLY A 26 -11.11 19.87 -8.71
C GLY A 26 -12.20 18.79 -8.61
N GLY A 27 -12.07 17.91 -7.60
CA GLY A 27 -13.04 16.87 -7.26
C GLY A 27 -12.65 15.42 -7.56
N THR A 28 -11.56 15.13 -8.27
CA THR A 28 -11.17 13.74 -8.59
C THR A 28 -10.06 13.20 -7.69
N GLY A 29 -10.26 11.99 -7.16
CA GLY A 29 -9.24 11.28 -6.38
C GLY A 29 -8.04 10.87 -7.24
N ARG A 30 -6.87 10.70 -6.60
CA ARG A 30 -5.66 10.22 -7.27
C ARG A 30 -5.45 8.74 -7.02
N PHE A 31 -5.32 7.95 -8.09
CA PHE A 31 -4.95 6.54 -8.02
C PHE A 31 -3.46 6.38 -8.29
N ARG A 32 -2.73 5.73 -7.37
CA ARG A 32 -1.29 5.47 -7.48
C ARG A 32 -1.06 3.97 -7.59
N ILE A 33 -0.20 3.57 -8.52
CA ILE A 33 0.13 2.17 -8.79
C ILE A 33 1.61 1.95 -8.52
N TYR A 34 1.93 0.95 -7.69
CA TYR A 34 3.31 0.51 -7.43
C TYR A 34 3.59 -0.74 -8.27
N LEU A 35 4.33 -0.57 -9.36
CA LEU A 35 4.69 -1.67 -10.26
C LEU A 35 6.13 -2.13 -9.99
N GLY A 36 6.40 -3.41 -10.26
CA GLY A 36 7.77 -3.92 -10.20
C GLY A 36 7.95 -5.19 -11.04
N ALA A 37 9.17 -5.39 -11.51
CA ALA A 37 9.51 -6.31 -12.60
C ALA A 37 9.59 -7.79 -12.20
N ALA A 38 9.55 -8.10 -10.90
CA ALA A 38 9.58 -9.47 -10.39
C ALA A 38 8.64 -9.62 -9.18
N PRO A 39 8.29 -10.86 -8.80
CA PRO A 39 7.72 -11.14 -7.48
C PRO A 39 8.63 -10.56 -6.39
N GLU A 40 8.07 -10.29 -5.22
CA GLU A 40 8.86 -10.04 -4.02
C GLU A 40 9.68 -8.74 -3.97
N VAL A 41 9.76 -7.97 -5.07
CA VAL A 41 10.49 -6.69 -5.21
C VAL A 41 9.99 -5.55 -4.32
N GLY A 42 9.06 -5.80 -3.39
CA GLY A 42 8.70 -4.84 -2.35
C GLY A 42 7.59 -3.84 -2.72
N LYS A 43 6.76 -4.13 -3.72
CA LYS A 43 5.61 -3.28 -4.11
C LYS A 43 4.70 -2.96 -2.91
N THR A 44 4.29 -3.99 -2.19
CA THR A 44 3.44 -3.85 -0.99
C THR A 44 4.14 -3.06 0.12
N TYR A 45 5.44 -3.29 0.30
CA TYR A 45 6.23 -2.59 1.31
C TYR A 45 6.32 -1.09 1.00
N ALA A 46 6.64 -0.73 -0.25
CA ALA A 46 6.70 0.66 -0.72
C ALA A 46 5.34 1.38 -0.56
N MET A 47 4.25 0.71 -0.95
CA MET A 47 2.88 1.20 -0.79
C MET A 47 2.55 1.51 0.69
N LEU A 48 2.81 0.56 1.60
CA LEU A 48 2.53 0.73 3.03
C LEU A 48 3.43 1.82 3.66
N ASN A 49 4.69 1.90 3.25
CA ASN A 49 5.62 2.92 3.75
C ASN A 49 5.16 4.33 3.36
N GLU A 50 4.69 4.54 2.13
CA GLU A 50 4.10 5.82 1.72
C GLU A 50 2.80 6.12 2.48
N GLY A 51 1.95 5.12 2.72
CA GLY A 51 0.76 5.25 3.56
C GLY A 51 1.11 5.76 4.97
N ARG A 52 2.14 5.18 5.60
CA ARG A 52 2.66 5.65 6.90
C ARG A 52 3.19 7.08 6.85
N ARG A 53 3.98 7.43 5.83
CA ARG A 53 4.49 8.80 5.64
C ARG A 53 3.36 9.82 5.52
N ARG A 54 2.28 9.48 4.80
CA ARG A 54 1.09 10.35 4.70
C ARG A 54 0.38 10.49 6.04
N LYS A 55 0.18 9.39 6.77
CA LYS A 55 -0.43 9.41 8.10
C LYS A 55 0.38 10.25 9.09
N GLN A 56 1.70 10.11 9.09
CA GLN A 56 2.61 10.93 9.91
C GLN A 56 2.53 12.44 9.57
N ARG A 57 2.18 12.77 8.32
CA ARG A 57 1.91 14.16 7.88
C ARG A 57 0.47 14.62 8.15
N GLY A 58 -0.33 13.83 8.85
CA GLY A 58 -1.70 14.18 9.25
C GLY A 58 -2.79 13.82 8.22
N ALA A 59 -2.46 13.06 7.17
CA ALA A 59 -3.50 12.55 6.27
C ALA A 59 -4.33 11.45 6.94
N ASP A 60 -5.63 11.42 6.66
CA ASP A 60 -6.49 10.29 7.00
C ASP A 60 -6.16 9.10 6.09
N VAL A 61 -5.67 8.00 6.67
CA VAL A 61 -5.16 6.84 5.93
C VAL A 61 -5.70 5.57 6.56
N ALA A 62 -6.37 4.79 5.73
CA ALA A 62 -6.87 3.47 6.08
C ALA A 62 -6.49 2.43 5.00
N ILE A 63 -6.37 1.17 5.43
CA ILE A 63 -6.11 0.01 4.60
C ILE A 63 -7.43 -0.71 4.37
N GLY A 64 -7.86 -0.82 3.11
CA GLY A 64 -9.00 -1.65 2.73
C GLY A 64 -8.63 -3.12 2.47
N PHE A 65 -7.44 -3.35 1.92
CA PHE A 65 -6.90 -4.69 1.66
C PHE A 65 -5.37 -4.64 1.53
N VAL A 66 -4.70 -5.66 2.05
CA VAL A 66 -3.27 -5.89 1.82
C VAL A 66 -2.95 -7.36 2.04
N GLU A 67 -1.99 -7.87 1.26
CA GLU A 67 -1.45 -9.22 1.40
C GLU A 67 0.07 -9.14 1.65
N CYS A 68 0.52 -9.66 2.78
CA CYS A 68 1.93 -9.59 3.20
C CYS A 68 2.75 -10.82 2.84
N HIS A 69 2.10 -11.92 2.41
CA HIS A 69 2.72 -13.21 2.10
C HIS A 69 3.72 -13.69 3.18
N GLY A 70 3.37 -13.55 4.47
CA GLY A 70 4.18 -14.04 5.60
C GLY A 70 5.42 -13.21 5.95
N ARG A 71 5.51 -11.97 5.47
CA ARG A 71 6.65 -11.08 5.72
C ARG A 71 6.42 -10.21 6.94
N GLN A 72 7.04 -10.58 8.06
CA GLN A 72 6.93 -9.85 9.33
C GLN A 72 7.18 -8.34 9.19
N ARG A 73 8.26 -7.93 8.52
CA ARG A 73 8.57 -6.50 8.32
C ARG A 73 7.48 -5.72 7.59
N THR A 74 6.72 -6.38 6.72
CA THR A 74 5.59 -5.75 6.01
C THR A 74 4.35 -5.68 6.89
N GLU A 75 4.11 -6.72 7.70
CA GLU A 75 3.01 -6.76 8.68
C GLU A 75 3.20 -5.68 9.75
N ASP A 76 4.45 -5.45 10.17
CA ASP A 76 4.80 -4.39 11.12
C ASP A 76 4.43 -2.99 10.58
N LEU A 77 4.34 -2.81 9.25
CA LEU A 77 3.88 -1.56 8.64
C LEU A 77 2.37 -1.33 8.78
N ILE A 78 1.59 -2.39 8.99
CA ILE A 78 0.13 -2.33 9.13
C ILE A 78 -0.25 -1.89 10.55
N ALA A 79 0.55 -2.24 11.56
CA ALA A 79 0.19 -2.10 12.97
C ALA A 79 -0.30 -0.68 13.37
N ASP A 80 0.21 0.37 12.73
CA ASP A 80 -0.14 1.76 13.05
C ASP A 80 -1.07 2.42 12.04
N VAL A 81 -1.65 1.66 11.11
CA VAL A 81 -2.61 2.16 10.11
C VAL A 81 -3.99 1.58 10.41
N GLU A 82 -5.03 2.39 10.21
CA GLU A 82 -6.40 1.90 10.36
C GLU A 82 -6.68 0.81 9.32
N VAL A 83 -7.36 -0.26 9.73
CA VAL A 83 -7.80 -1.32 8.83
C VAL A 83 -9.31 -1.32 8.78
N ILE A 84 -9.88 -1.11 7.60
CA ILE A 84 -11.32 -1.18 7.39
C ILE A 84 -11.71 -2.65 7.28
N PRO A 85 -12.62 -3.15 8.15
CA PRO A 85 -13.07 -4.52 8.06
C PRO A 85 -13.85 -4.71 6.76
N ARG A 86 -13.57 -5.80 6.04
CA ARG A 86 -14.33 -6.13 4.83
C ARG A 86 -15.61 -6.89 5.18
N PRO A 87 -16.76 -6.51 4.59
CA PRO A 87 -17.96 -7.30 4.69
C PRO A 87 -17.82 -8.56 3.80
N GLY A 88 -17.86 -9.73 4.43
CA GLY A 88 -17.89 -11.01 3.74
C GLY A 88 -16.56 -11.77 3.70
N PRO A 89 -16.60 -13.05 3.28
CA PRO A 89 -15.42 -13.90 3.20
C PRO A 89 -14.49 -13.45 2.07
N LEU A 90 -13.19 -13.69 2.28
CA LEU A 90 -12.21 -13.54 1.23
C LEU A 90 -12.45 -14.57 0.13
N LEU A 91 -12.61 -14.10 -1.10
CA LEU A 91 -12.58 -14.99 -2.25
C LEU A 91 -11.14 -15.47 -2.49
N PRO A 92 -10.94 -16.75 -2.81
CA PRO A 92 -9.65 -17.24 -3.25
C PRO A 92 -9.26 -16.56 -4.57
N HIS A 93 -7.97 -16.29 -4.74
CA HIS A 93 -7.40 -15.83 -5.99
C HIS A 93 -6.38 -16.84 -6.51
N ARG A 94 -6.32 -16.96 -7.83
CA ARG A 94 -5.39 -17.87 -8.49
C ARG A 94 -4.02 -17.23 -8.63
N GLN A 95 -3.01 -17.92 -8.13
CA GLN A 95 -1.61 -17.56 -8.25
C GLN A 95 -1.06 -17.90 -9.63
N PRO A 96 0.08 -17.30 -10.05
CA PRO A 96 0.72 -17.62 -11.32
C PRO A 96 1.13 -19.09 -11.45
N ASP A 97 1.39 -19.77 -10.33
CA ASP A 97 1.68 -21.20 -10.25
C ASP A 97 0.43 -22.10 -10.36
N GLY A 98 -0.76 -21.50 -10.46
CA GLY A 98 -2.05 -22.19 -10.54
C GLY A 98 -2.71 -22.49 -9.20
N ALA A 99 -2.06 -22.22 -8.07
CA ALA A 99 -2.63 -22.46 -6.75
C ALA A 99 -3.72 -21.44 -6.41
N GLU A 100 -4.80 -21.89 -5.76
CA GLU A 100 -5.79 -20.97 -5.18
C GLU A 100 -5.34 -20.56 -3.77
N ARG A 101 -5.31 -19.25 -3.51
CA ARG A 101 -4.95 -18.69 -2.20
C ARG A 101 -6.00 -17.70 -1.72
N VAL A 102 -6.39 -17.86 -0.47
CA VAL A 102 -7.15 -16.87 0.27
C VAL A 102 -6.13 -15.97 0.97
N GLY A 103 -6.26 -14.64 0.81
CA GLY A 103 -5.38 -13.71 1.53
C GLY A 103 -5.48 -13.90 3.05
N ALA A 104 -4.41 -13.60 3.78
CA ALA A 104 -4.48 -13.64 5.24
C ALA A 104 -5.47 -12.57 5.75
N PRO A 105 -6.32 -12.88 6.74
CA PRO A 105 -7.17 -11.87 7.35
C PRO A 105 -6.30 -10.82 8.03
N LEU A 106 -6.65 -9.55 7.86
CA LEU A 106 -5.98 -8.45 8.51
C LEU A 106 -6.28 -8.44 10.01
N PRO A 107 -5.38 -7.89 10.85
CA PRO A 107 -5.67 -7.68 12.27
C PRO A 107 -6.95 -6.85 12.44
N ARG A 108 -7.68 -7.12 13.54
CA ARG A 108 -8.94 -6.43 13.81
C ARG A 108 -8.74 -4.91 13.88
N PRO A 109 -9.76 -4.11 13.52
CA PRO A 109 -9.67 -2.66 13.57
C PRO A 109 -9.30 -2.20 14.98
N ARG A 110 -8.42 -1.19 15.07
CA ARG A 110 -8.29 -0.42 16.31
C ARG A 110 -9.46 0.56 16.39
N ASP A 111 -9.98 0.77 17.60
CA ASP A 111 -11.07 1.72 17.83
C ASP A 111 -10.72 3.09 17.26
N ARG A 112 -11.63 3.64 16.46
CA ARG A 112 -11.47 4.98 15.88
C ARG A 112 -11.57 5.98 17.03
N ARG A 113 -10.47 6.67 17.38
CA ARG A 113 -10.64 7.94 18.08
C ARG A 113 -11.37 8.87 17.11
N PRO A 114 -12.50 9.48 17.49
CA PRO A 114 -13.14 10.48 16.65
C PRO A 114 -12.12 11.58 16.34
N ALA A 115 -12.12 12.05 15.10
CA ALA A 115 -11.34 13.23 14.72
C ALA A 115 -11.74 14.40 15.64
N PRO A 116 -10.80 15.29 16.01
CA PRO A 116 -11.12 16.50 16.75
C PRO A 116 -12.06 17.43 15.94
#